data_AF-A0A498GDQ5-F1
#
_entry.id   AF-A0A498GDQ5-F1
#
_cell.length_a   1.000
_cell.length_b   1.000
_cell.length_c   1.000
_cell.angle_alpha   90.00
_cell.angle_beta   90.00
_cell.angle_gamma   90.00
#
_symmetry.space_group_name_H-M   'P 1'
#
loop_
_entity.id
_entity.type
_entity.pdbx_description
1 polymer ?
#
loop_
_entity_poly.entity_id
_entity_poly.type
_entity_poly.pdbx_seq_one_letter_code
_entity_poly.pdbx_strand_id
1 'polypeptide(L)'
;MRDETIAMEHDHATENGHEHSVSGGDSIRKLGAVAGINLVGFVAELAGGLLFGSVALLSDALHMLFDALAYVMAFAAAAVADRYDRSPEWSYGLHRLEPLAAFLNGALLIPMVIYIVYESYQRFLNPIDIGTGPTLAIAVAGLVINLVSVYVVQGGEMNLNERGAFYHLLGDAGGSVAVIVSVVAIDLTGLRVIDPVVAILIAGIVLWSAGKLLRGSGIIFLHKGPISGEEVETAVLRIDGVEAIEDLHTWQICSELTIATLHLRTAVETLAAADRIRREVHEALADIGVNHATIEFLHSEHDDRLDAHTH
;
A
#
# COMPACT_ATOMS: atom_id res chain seq x y z
N MET A 1 -49.08 38.05 41.50
CA MET A 1 -48.62 37.91 40.11
C MET A 1 -47.11 37.76 40.17
N ARG A 2 -46.64 36.52 40.27
CA ARG A 2 -45.23 36.13 40.31
C ARG A 2 -45.09 35.13 39.16
N ASP A 3 -44.17 35.41 38.24
CA ASP A 3 -43.86 34.57 37.10
C ASP A 3 -42.43 34.05 37.34
N GLU A 4 -42.33 32.76 37.65
CA GLU A 4 -41.07 32.05 37.84
C GLU A 4 -40.79 31.24 36.57
N THR A 5 -39.93 31.76 35.70
CA THR A 5 -39.34 31.01 34.60
C THR A 5 -38.00 30.46 35.08
N ILE A 6 -37.98 29.21 35.54
CA ILE A 6 -36.74 28.45 35.76
C ILE A 6 -36.32 27.90 34.40
N ALA A 7 -35.35 28.54 33.76
CA ALA A 7 -34.62 27.96 32.64
C ALA A 7 -33.54 27.03 33.21
N MET A 8 -33.67 25.74 32.92
CA MET A 8 -32.74 24.69 33.31
C MET A 8 -31.61 24.66 32.27
N GLU A 9 -30.42 25.09 32.71
CA GLU A 9 -29.19 25.10 31.92
C GLU A 9 -28.69 23.65 31.75
N HIS A 10 -28.74 23.13 30.54
CA HIS A 10 -28.11 21.85 30.19
C HIS A 10 -26.67 22.14 29.75
N ASP A 11 -25.73 21.87 30.65
CA ASP A 11 -24.30 21.87 30.40
C ASP A 11 -23.95 20.63 29.55
N HIS A 12 -23.75 20.84 28.25
CA HIS A 12 -23.23 19.81 27.37
C HIS A 12 -21.71 19.82 27.46
N ALA A 13 -21.17 18.97 28.33
CA ALA A 13 -19.77 18.57 28.28
C ALA A 13 -19.49 17.90 26.94
N THR A 14 -18.80 18.62 26.05
CA THR A 14 -18.18 18.05 24.85
C THR A 14 -16.97 17.23 25.28
N GLU A 15 -17.14 15.91 25.38
CA GLU A 15 -16.01 14.99 25.44
C GLU A 15 -15.26 15.05 24.11
N ASN A 16 -13.98 15.41 24.21
CA ASN A 16 -13.03 15.48 23.12
C ASN A 16 -12.78 14.08 22.55
N GLY A 17 -13.44 13.75 21.45
CA GLY A 17 -13.06 12.64 20.59
C GLY A 17 -11.69 12.92 19.96
N HIS A 18 -10.76 12.00 20.15
CA HIS A 18 -9.36 12.06 19.72
C HIS A 18 -9.19 12.49 18.25
N GLU A 19 -8.55 13.64 18.04
CA GLU A 19 -7.97 14.04 16.76
C GLU A 19 -6.75 13.17 16.43
N HIS A 20 -6.93 12.20 15.53
CA HIS A 20 -5.85 11.55 14.78
C HIS A 20 -5.99 11.87 13.29
N SER A 21 -5.82 13.13 12.90
CA SER A 21 -5.84 13.55 11.47
C SER A 21 -4.57 14.26 11.00
N VAL A 22 -3.52 14.28 11.82
CA VAL A 22 -2.30 15.08 11.55
C VAL A 22 -1.30 14.37 10.58
N SER A 23 -1.46 13.08 10.24
CA SER A 23 -0.44 12.35 9.46
C SER A 23 -0.67 12.27 7.93
N GLY A 24 -1.91 12.40 7.44
CA GLY A 24 -2.22 12.16 6.02
C GLY A 24 -1.61 13.20 5.07
N GLY A 25 -1.71 14.49 5.42
CA GLY A 25 -1.27 15.59 4.58
C GLY A 25 0.25 15.67 4.38
N ASP A 26 1.04 15.30 5.38
CA ASP A 26 2.51 15.32 5.31
C ASP A 26 3.04 14.16 4.46
N SER A 27 2.46 12.97 4.64
CA SER A 27 2.76 11.78 3.82
C SER A 27 2.47 12.00 2.33
N ILE A 28 1.32 12.61 2.00
CA ILE A 28 0.97 12.93 0.61
C ILE A 28 1.98 13.90 -0.01
N ARG A 29 2.44 14.91 0.76
CA ARG A 29 3.47 15.85 0.29
C ARG A 29 4.82 15.18 0.04
N LYS A 30 5.26 14.28 0.93
CA LYS A 30 6.51 13.54 0.76
C LYS A 30 6.46 12.63 -0.47
N LEU A 31 5.37 11.86 -0.65
CA LEU A 31 5.16 11.04 -1.84
C LEU A 31 5.16 11.88 -3.13
N GLY A 32 4.51 13.04 -3.10
CA GLY A 32 4.52 14.00 -4.21
C GLY A 32 5.92 14.55 -4.51
N ALA A 33 6.73 14.81 -3.48
CA ALA A 33 8.12 15.26 -3.65
C ALA A 33 8.99 14.17 -4.31
N VAL A 34 8.88 12.91 -3.85
CA VAL A 34 9.59 11.77 -4.46
C VAL A 34 9.17 11.57 -5.91
N ALA A 35 7.86 11.63 -6.20
CA ALA A 35 7.36 11.58 -7.58
C ALA A 35 7.97 12.69 -8.45
N GLY A 36 8.06 13.92 -7.92
CA GLY A 36 8.67 15.06 -8.59
C GLY A 36 10.16 14.86 -8.86
N ILE A 37 10.92 14.37 -7.88
CA ILE A 37 12.36 14.08 -8.03
C ILE A 37 12.59 13.04 -9.12
N ASN A 38 11.86 11.92 -9.10
CA ASN A 38 12.00 10.86 -10.12
C ASN A 38 11.58 11.33 -11.50
N LEU A 39 10.53 12.15 -11.62
CA LEU A 39 10.11 12.72 -12.90
C LEU A 39 11.17 13.66 -13.47
N VAL A 40 11.84 14.46 -12.63
CA VAL A 40 12.96 15.31 -13.06
C VAL A 40 14.15 14.46 -13.50
N GLY A 41 14.48 13.40 -12.77
CA GLY A 41 15.52 12.43 -13.14
C GLY A 41 15.26 11.81 -14.51
N PHE A 42 14.03 11.30 -14.71
CA PHE A 42 13.56 10.78 -15.99
C PHE A 42 13.77 11.79 -17.15
N VAL A 43 13.33 13.04 -16.97
CA VAL A 43 13.47 14.06 -18.03
C VAL A 43 14.94 14.34 -18.34
N ALA A 44 15.81 14.38 -17.31
CA ALA A 44 17.23 14.60 -17.49
C ALA A 44 17.91 13.46 -18.26
N GLU A 45 17.60 12.21 -17.92
CA GLU A 45 18.15 11.02 -18.59
C GLU A 45 17.60 10.85 -20.00
N LEU A 46 16.31 11.11 -20.22
CA LEU A 46 15.70 11.11 -21.54
C LEU A 46 16.37 12.16 -22.43
N ALA A 47 16.54 13.39 -21.92
CA ALA A 47 17.23 14.45 -22.65
C ALA A 47 18.69 14.07 -22.94
N GLY A 48 19.41 13.50 -21.97
CA GLY A 48 20.77 12.99 -22.17
C GLY A 48 20.83 11.88 -23.21
N GLY A 49 19.93 10.91 -23.15
CA GLY A 49 19.83 9.80 -24.12
C GLY A 49 19.59 10.30 -25.55
N LEU A 50 18.71 11.29 -25.71
CA LEU A 50 18.41 11.89 -27.02
C LEU A 50 19.54 12.78 -27.54
N LEU A 51 20.11 13.64 -26.68
CA LEU A 51 21.19 14.58 -27.07
C LEU A 51 22.50 13.87 -27.41
N PHE A 52 22.84 12.83 -26.65
CA PHE A 52 24.09 12.08 -26.81
C PHE A 52 23.92 10.78 -27.62
N GLY A 53 22.69 10.47 -28.08
CA GLY A 53 22.40 9.25 -28.84
C GLY A 53 22.65 7.95 -28.06
N SER A 54 22.51 7.98 -26.74
CA SER A 54 22.85 6.87 -25.85
C SER A 54 21.64 5.98 -25.57
N VAL A 55 21.69 4.76 -26.10
CA VAL A 55 20.68 3.72 -25.84
C VAL A 55 20.64 3.33 -24.36
N ALA A 56 21.78 3.36 -23.67
CA ALA A 56 21.85 3.06 -22.25
C ALA A 56 21.09 4.10 -21.40
N LEU A 57 21.28 5.40 -21.69
CA LEU A 57 20.54 6.47 -21.02
C LEU A 57 19.04 6.43 -21.35
N LEU A 58 18.67 6.05 -22.58
CA LEU A 58 17.28 5.91 -22.97
C LEU A 58 16.59 4.74 -22.26
N SER A 59 17.30 3.63 -22.07
CA SER A 59 16.81 2.47 -21.30
C SER A 59 16.63 2.80 -19.82
N ASP A 60 17.55 3.57 -19.24
CA ASP A 60 17.47 4.00 -17.83
C ASP A 60 16.34 5.00 -17.62
N ALA A 61 16.15 5.93 -18.57
CA ALA A 61 15.01 6.84 -18.56
C ALA A 61 13.67 6.08 -18.60
N LEU A 62 13.57 4.98 -19.35
CA LEU A 62 12.35 4.15 -19.33
C LEU A 62 12.13 3.48 -17.97
N HIS A 63 13.19 3.05 -17.28
CA HIS A 63 13.09 2.54 -15.92
C HIS A 63 12.54 3.61 -14.96
N MET A 64 13.19 4.78 -14.96
CA MET A 64 12.82 5.93 -14.13
C MET A 64 11.40 6.43 -14.42
N LEU A 65 10.92 6.29 -15.66
CA LEU A 65 9.54 6.60 -16.02
C LEU A 65 8.54 5.67 -15.34
N PHE A 66 8.80 4.36 -15.31
CA PHE A 66 7.91 3.41 -14.64
C PHE A 66 7.90 3.61 -13.13
N ASP A 67 9.05 3.94 -12.53
CA ASP A 67 9.14 4.27 -11.10
C ASP A 67 8.40 5.58 -10.79
N ALA A 68 8.60 6.62 -11.61
CA ALA A 68 7.86 7.87 -11.48
C ALA A 68 6.34 7.64 -11.62
N LEU A 69 5.91 6.83 -12.58
CA LEU A 69 4.49 6.50 -12.77
C LEU A 69 3.92 5.76 -11.56
N ALA A 70 4.70 4.86 -10.94
CA ALA A 70 4.32 4.21 -9.69
C ALA A 70 4.02 5.20 -8.57
N TYR A 71 4.94 6.15 -8.33
CA TYR A 71 4.75 7.18 -7.31
C TYR A 71 3.59 8.13 -7.64
N VAL A 72 3.41 8.50 -8.91
CA VAL A 72 2.29 9.33 -9.35
C VAL A 72 0.96 8.62 -9.14
N MET A 73 0.85 7.33 -9.48
CA MET A 73 -0.36 6.55 -9.26
C MET A 73 -0.65 6.39 -7.76
N ALA A 74 0.36 6.12 -6.94
CA ALA A 74 0.20 6.02 -5.48
C ALA A 74 -0.24 7.35 -4.87
N PHE A 75 0.40 8.46 -5.26
CA PHE A 75 0.04 9.81 -4.83
C PHE A 75 -1.40 10.16 -5.26
N ALA A 76 -1.76 9.90 -6.52
CA ALA A 76 -3.08 10.19 -7.04
C ALA A 76 -4.16 9.36 -6.34
N ALA A 77 -3.90 8.07 -6.10
CA ALA A 77 -4.82 7.20 -5.35
C ALA A 77 -5.05 7.74 -3.93
N ALA A 78 -3.98 8.09 -3.21
CA ALA A 78 -4.07 8.65 -1.87
C ALA A 78 -4.80 10.01 -1.86
N ALA A 79 -4.44 10.92 -2.79
CA ALA A 79 -5.04 12.24 -2.87
C ALA A 79 -6.53 12.21 -3.29
N VAL A 80 -6.93 11.25 -4.13
CA VAL A 80 -8.33 11.06 -4.50
C VAL A 80 -9.10 10.41 -3.37
N ALA A 81 -8.55 9.38 -2.71
CA ALA A 81 -9.19 8.72 -1.58
C ALA A 81 -9.44 9.68 -0.39
N ASP A 82 -8.54 10.64 -0.16
CA ASP A 82 -8.67 11.65 0.90
C ASP A 82 -9.70 12.75 0.55
N ARG A 83 -9.89 13.07 -0.74
CA ARG A 83 -10.81 14.12 -1.20
C ARG A 83 -12.23 13.64 -1.49
N TYR A 84 -12.36 12.41 -1.99
CA TYR A 84 -13.65 11.83 -2.35
C TYR A 84 -14.14 10.96 -1.20
N ASP A 85 -14.79 11.66 -0.27
CA ASP A 85 -15.52 11.08 0.83
C ASP A 85 -16.78 10.33 0.33
N ARG A 86 -17.54 9.73 1.25
CA ARG A 86 -18.73 8.93 0.91
C ARG A 86 -19.72 9.70 0.02
N SER A 87 -20.08 9.12 -1.12
CA SER A 87 -21.17 9.61 -1.98
C SER A 87 -22.26 8.55 -2.12
N PRO A 88 -23.47 8.91 -2.59
CA PRO A 88 -24.53 7.92 -2.83
C PRO A 88 -24.13 6.80 -3.79
N GLU A 89 -23.21 7.08 -4.71
CA GLU A 89 -22.68 6.14 -5.70
C GLU A 89 -21.46 5.37 -5.17
N TRP A 90 -20.70 6.00 -4.26
CA TRP A 90 -19.50 5.45 -3.62
C TRP A 90 -19.68 5.41 -2.11
N SER A 91 -20.43 4.40 -1.62
CA SER A 91 -20.81 4.28 -0.21
C SER A 91 -19.62 4.17 0.76
N TYR A 92 -18.51 3.60 0.29
CA TYR A 92 -17.22 3.53 1.00
C TYR A 92 -16.18 4.51 0.42
N GLY A 93 -16.60 5.51 -0.37
CA GLY A 93 -15.67 6.39 -1.08
C GLY A 93 -14.79 5.65 -2.10
N LEU A 94 -13.64 6.23 -2.43
CA LEU A 94 -12.72 5.73 -3.45
C LEU A 94 -11.48 5.02 -2.89
N HIS A 95 -11.54 4.49 -1.66
CA HIS A 95 -10.41 3.81 -1.01
C HIS A 95 -9.87 2.60 -1.80
N ARG A 96 -10.69 1.96 -2.65
CA ARG A 96 -10.24 0.86 -3.54
C ARG A 96 -9.22 1.30 -4.61
N LEU A 97 -9.00 2.59 -4.82
CA LEU A 97 -7.95 3.07 -5.72
C LEU A 97 -6.54 2.75 -5.21
N GLU A 98 -6.36 2.64 -3.90
CA GLU A 98 -5.07 2.28 -3.30
C GLU A 98 -4.60 0.87 -3.72
N PRO A 99 -5.35 -0.23 -3.47
CA PRO A 99 -4.95 -1.55 -3.94
C PRO A 99 -4.89 -1.63 -5.47
N LEU A 100 -5.68 -0.84 -6.20
CA LEU A 100 -5.59 -0.76 -7.66
C LEU A 100 -4.27 -0.18 -8.14
N ALA A 101 -3.85 0.95 -7.57
CA ALA A 101 -2.58 1.58 -7.89
C ALA A 101 -1.41 0.64 -7.54
N ALA A 102 -1.46 -0.03 -6.39
CA ALA A 102 -0.46 -1.03 -6.00
C ALA A 102 -0.40 -2.22 -6.97
N PHE A 103 -1.55 -2.74 -7.41
CA PHE A 103 -1.63 -3.82 -8.38
C PHE A 103 -1.06 -3.41 -9.75
N LEU A 104 -1.47 -2.25 -10.27
CA LEU A 104 -0.97 -1.72 -11.54
C LEU A 104 0.54 -1.47 -11.48
N ASN A 105 1.05 -0.93 -10.38
CA ASN A 105 2.48 -0.78 -10.17
C ASN A 105 3.22 -2.12 -10.28
N GLY A 106 2.77 -3.13 -9.52
CA GLY A 106 3.36 -4.47 -9.59
C GLY A 106 3.30 -5.09 -10.99
N ALA A 107 2.23 -4.82 -11.75
CA ALA A 107 2.08 -5.30 -13.12
C ALA A 107 3.04 -4.61 -14.10
N LEU A 108 3.29 -3.30 -13.94
CA LEU A 108 4.22 -2.54 -14.78
C LEU A 108 5.68 -2.98 -14.61
N LEU A 109 6.05 -3.53 -13.44
CA LEU A 109 7.38 -4.09 -13.22
C LEU A 109 7.65 -5.36 -14.02
N ILE A 110 6.61 -6.11 -14.43
CA ILE A 110 6.79 -7.38 -15.16
C ILE A 110 7.44 -7.16 -16.54
N PRO A 111 6.91 -6.28 -17.43
CA PRO A 111 7.58 -5.96 -18.69
C PRO A 111 9.03 -5.48 -18.50
N MET A 112 9.29 -4.68 -17.47
CA MET A 112 10.63 -4.17 -17.16
C MET A 112 11.61 -5.31 -16.83
N VAL A 113 11.21 -6.25 -15.96
CA VAL A 113 12.01 -7.44 -15.65
C VAL A 113 12.26 -8.29 -16.88
N ILE A 114 11.22 -8.53 -17.70
CA ILE A 114 11.35 -9.30 -18.95
C ILE A 114 12.38 -8.64 -19.88
N TYR A 115 12.34 -7.32 -20.00
CA TYR A 115 13.30 -6.56 -20.80
C TYR A 115 14.74 -6.68 -20.26
N ILE A 116 14.95 -6.51 -18.94
CA ILE A 116 16.28 -6.67 -18.33
C ILE A 116 16.84 -8.08 -18.54
N VAL A 117 16.01 -9.12 -18.37
CA VAL A 117 16.43 -10.51 -18.59
C VAL A 117 16.79 -10.73 -20.06
N TYR A 118 16.00 -10.20 -20.99
CA TYR A 118 16.28 -10.28 -22.43
C TYR A 118 17.60 -9.60 -22.79
N GLU A 119 17.82 -8.36 -22.36
CA GLU A 119 19.08 -7.62 -22.58
C GLU A 119 20.28 -8.34 -21.97
N SER A 120 20.14 -8.84 -20.74
CA SER A 120 21.20 -9.58 -20.05
C SER A 120 21.57 -10.86 -20.80
N TYR A 121 20.58 -11.57 -21.33
CA TYR A 121 20.81 -12.75 -22.16
C TYR A 121 21.54 -12.39 -23.47
N GLN A 122 21.16 -11.30 -24.13
CA GLN A 122 21.85 -10.83 -25.35
C GLN A 122 23.30 -10.44 -25.05
N ARG A 123 23.56 -9.73 -23.95
CA ARG A 123 24.92 -9.34 -23.52
C ARG A 123 25.78 -10.53 -23.09
N PHE A 124 25.17 -11.57 -22.55
CA PHE A 124 25.88 -12.81 -22.23
C PHE A 124 26.36 -13.53 -23.51
N LEU A 125 25.52 -13.57 -24.55
CA LEU A 125 25.88 -14.19 -25.84
C LEU A 125 26.85 -13.36 -26.67
N ASN A 126 26.67 -12.04 -26.69
CA ASN A 126 27.49 -11.10 -27.44
C ASN A 126 28.01 -10.01 -26.50
N PRO A 127 29.16 -10.22 -25.83
CA PRO A 127 29.71 -9.25 -24.90
C PRO A 127 30.04 -7.93 -25.59
N ILE A 128 29.28 -6.89 -25.29
CA ILE A 128 29.50 -5.52 -25.79
C ILE A 128 30.53 -4.83 -24.88
N ASP A 129 31.38 -3.97 -25.47
CA ASP A 129 32.22 -3.07 -24.69
C ASP A 129 31.34 -2.00 -24.04
N ILE A 130 31.16 -2.13 -22.73
CA ILE A 130 30.40 -1.16 -21.94
C ILE A 130 31.30 0.06 -21.71
N GLY A 131 30.80 1.26 -22.00
CA GLY A 131 31.48 2.49 -21.60
C GLY A 131 31.50 2.59 -20.09
N THR A 132 32.56 2.09 -19.44
CA THR A 132 32.67 2.01 -17.97
C THR A 132 32.53 3.39 -17.32
N GLY A 133 33.15 4.42 -17.91
CA GLY A 133 33.02 5.81 -17.43
C GLY A 133 31.58 6.34 -17.40
N PRO A 134 30.87 6.40 -18.55
CA PRO A 134 29.47 6.82 -18.58
C PRO A 134 28.56 5.97 -17.69
N THR A 135 28.74 4.65 -17.67
CA THR A 135 27.92 3.74 -16.86
C THR A 135 28.12 3.99 -15.36
N LEU A 136 29.36 4.20 -14.93
CA LEU A 136 29.68 4.55 -13.55
C LEU A 136 29.08 5.91 -13.15
N ALA A 137 29.15 6.91 -14.05
CA ALA A 137 28.57 8.23 -13.79
C ALA A 137 27.06 8.17 -13.58
N ILE A 138 26.35 7.41 -14.43
CA ILE A 138 24.90 7.19 -14.33
C ILE A 138 24.57 6.46 -13.02
N ALA A 139 25.25 5.35 -12.73
CA ALA A 139 24.99 4.58 -11.51
C ALA A 139 25.25 5.40 -10.22
N VAL A 140 26.27 6.26 -10.22
CA VAL A 140 26.53 7.19 -9.11
C VAL A 140 25.46 8.29 -9.02
N ALA A 141 25.01 8.83 -10.15
CA ALA A 141 23.94 9.83 -10.17
C ALA A 141 22.62 9.24 -9.63
N GLY A 142 22.23 8.05 -10.10
CA GLY A 142 21.06 7.32 -9.59
C GLY A 142 21.18 7.01 -8.10
N LEU A 143 22.35 6.58 -7.63
CA LEU A 143 22.61 6.38 -6.19
C LEU A 143 22.40 7.68 -5.40
N VAL A 144 22.93 8.81 -5.88
CA VAL A 144 22.76 10.11 -5.21
C VAL A 144 21.28 10.51 -5.18
N ILE A 145 20.56 10.37 -6.29
CA ILE A 145 19.11 10.67 -6.36
C ILE A 145 18.35 9.81 -5.35
N ASN A 146 18.59 8.50 -5.32
CA ASN A 146 17.91 7.59 -4.38
C ASN A 146 18.25 7.91 -2.93
N LEU A 147 19.51 8.22 -2.60
CA LEU A 147 19.90 8.61 -1.25
C LEU A 147 19.29 9.95 -0.82
N VAL A 148 19.15 10.91 -1.73
CA VAL A 148 18.44 12.17 -1.46
C VAL A 148 16.96 11.91 -1.23
N SER A 149 16.32 11.07 -2.04
CA SER A 149 14.92 10.67 -1.86
C SER A 149 14.71 9.95 -0.52
N VAL A 150 15.61 9.03 -0.14
CA VAL A 150 15.62 8.39 1.18
C VAL A 150 15.75 9.44 2.29
N TYR A 151 16.65 10.42 2.13
CA TYR A 151 16.81 11.51 3.09
C TYR A 151 15.55 12.38 3.24
N VAL A 152 14.82 12.61 2.15
CA VAL A 152 13.56 13.38 2.16
C VAL A 152 12.43 12.60 2.83
N VAL A 153 12.37 11.29 2.60
CA VAL A 153 11.32 10.43 3.18
C VAL A 153 11.62 10.08 4.64
N GLN A 154 12.89 9.95 5.04
CA GLN A 154 13.27 9.65 6.41
C GLN A 154 13.01 10.87 7.33
N GLY A 155 12.05 10.73 8.24
CA GLY A 155 11.76 11.77 9.22
C GLY A 155 10.46 11.52 9.99
N GLY A 156 10.55 11.46 11.31
CA GLY A 156 9.42 11.20 12.21
C GLY A 156 8.95 9.74 12.21
N GLU A 157 7.75 9.50 12.73
CA GLU A 157 7.09 8.19 12.63
C GLU A 157 6.56 7.99 11.21
N MET A 158 7.14 7.03 10.50
CA MET A 158 6.73 6.71 9.13
C MET A 158 5.46 5.88 9.14
N ASN A 159 4.44 6.34 8.41
CA ASN A 159 3.23 5.55 8.14
C ASN A 159 3.52 4.41 7.13
N LEU A 160 2.52 3.57 6.86
CA LEU A 160 2.69 2.40 6.01
C LEU A 160 3.12 2.76 4.57
N ASN A 161 2.55 3.83 4.02
CA ASN A 161 2.86 4.31 2.66
C ASN A 161 4.28 4.89 2.57
N GLU A 162 4.72 5.67 3.56
CA GLU A 162 6.09 6.19 3.66
C GLU A 162 7.11 5.06 3.83
N ARG A 163 6.81 4.05 4.67
CA ARG A 163 7.66 2.86 4.82
C ARG A 163 7.79 2.10 3.50
N GLY A 164 6.67 1.93 2.78
CA GLY A 164 6.67 1.31 1.45
C GLY A 164 7.59 2.04 0.47
N ALA A 165 7.44 3.37 0.37
CA ALA A 165 8.28 4.22 -0.47
C ALA A 165 9.76 4.16 -0.07
N PHE A 166 10.07 4.20 1.23
CA PHE A 166 11.44 4.12 1.75
C PHE A 166 12.13 2.81 1.40
N TYR A 167 11.47 1.67 1.60
CA TYR A 167 12.05 0.37 1.27
C TYR A 167 12.24 0.18 -0.24
N HIS A 168 11.37 0.79 -1.06
CA HIS A 168 11.56 0.81 -2.51
C HIS A 168 12.82 1.59 -2.90
N LEU A 169 12.96 2.84 -2.43
CA LEU A 169 14.14 3.68 -2.69
C LEU A 169 15.44 3.04 -2.20
N LEU A 170 15.40 2.33 -1.08
CA LEU A 170 16.55 1.59 -0.56
C LEU A 170 16.91 0.39 -1.46
N GLY A 171 15.90 -0.25 -2.06
CA GLY A 171 16.07 -1.27 -3.08
C GLY A 171 16.78 -0.72 -4.32
N ASP A 172 16.34 0.44 -4.82
CA ASP A 172 16.92 1.09 -6.00
C ASP A 172 18.35 1.55 -5.74
N ALA A 173 18.61 2.12 -4.56
CA ALA A 173 19.97 2.46 -4.12
C ALA A 173 20.88 1.22 -4.06
N GLY A 174 20.35 0.09 -3.54
CA GLY A 174 21.05 -1.19 -3.55
C GLY A 174 21.37 -1.68 -4.96
N GLY A 175 20.44 -1.51 -5.90
CA GLY A 175 20.63 -1.75 -7.33
C GLY A 175 21.75 -0.90 -7.91
N SER A 176 21.76 0.41 -7.64
CA SER A 176 22.83 1.32 -8.09
C SER A 176 24.20 0.89 -7.53
N VAL A 177 24.28 0.49 -6.26
CA VAL A 177 25.52 -0.03 -5.66
C VAL A 177 25.99 -1.30 -6.35
N ALA A 178 25.08 -2.25 -6.64
CA ALA A 178 25.42 -3.47 -7.35
C ALA A 178 25.99 -3.19 -8.75
N VAL A 179 25.42 -2.22 -9.48
CA VAL A 179 25.94 -1.78 -10.78
C VAL A 179 27.31 -1.13 -10.65
N ILE A 180 27.53 -0.24 -9.66
CA ILE A 180 28.84 0.39 -9.41
C ILE A 180 29.90 -0.69 -9.16
N VAL A 181 29.61 -1.66 -8.28
CA VAL A 181 30.52 -2.77 -7.98
C VAL A 181 30.78 -3.61 -9.22
N SER A 182 29.76 -3.88 -10.04
CA SER A 182 29.89 -4.59 -11.31
C SER A 182 30.86 -3.89 -12.26
N VAL A 183 30.68 -2.58 -12.48
CA VAL A 183 31.53 -1.79 -13.40
C VAL A 183 32.99 -1.76 -12.91
N VAL A 184 33.21 -1.55 -11.61
CA VAL A 184 34.56 -1.57 -11.02
C VAL A 184 35.20 -2.96 -11.15
N ALA A 185 34.45 -4.03 -10.91
CA ALA A 185 34.95 -5.38 -11.06
C ALA A 185 35.30 -5.70 -12.53
N ILE A 186 34.51 -5.22 -13.50
CA ILE A 186 34.79 -5.37 -14.93
C ILE A 186 36.08 -4.63 -15.31
N ASP A 187 36.27 -3.41 -14.81
CA ASP A 187 37.48 -2.62 -15.10
C ASP A 187 38.75 -3.29 -14.55
N LEU A 188 38.65 -3.89 -13.36
CA LEU A 188 39.78 -4.58 -12.72
C LEU A 188 40.08 -5.97 -13.30
N THR A 189 39.05 -6.72 -13.72
CA THR A 189 39.20 -8.14 -14.12
C THR A 189 39.12 -8.38 -15.62
N GLY A 190 38.55 -7.44 -16.38
CA GLY A 190 38.19 -7.60 -17.79
C GLY A 190 37.00 -8.56 -18.04
N LEU A 191 36.37 -9.11 -16.99
CA LEU A 191 35.29 -10.09 -17.12
C LEU A 191 33.94 -9.43 -17.41
N ARG A 192 33.63 -9.27 -18.70
CA ARG A 192 32.39 -8.64 -19.17
C ARG A 192 31.10 -9.38 -18.77
N VAL A 193 31.21 -10.66 -18.40
CA VAL A 193 30.07 -11.49 -17.95
C VAL A 193 29.52 -11.04 -16.59
N ILE A 194 30.26 -10.26 -15.82
CA ILE A 194 29.80 -9.75 -14.51
C ILE A 194 28.53 -8.90 -14.68
N ASP A 195 28.46 -8.04 -15.70
CA ASP A 195 27.32 -7.16 -15.96
C ASP A 195 25.99 -7.93 -16.13
N PRO A 196 25.85 -8.88 -17.09
CA PRO A 196 24.61 -9.61 -17.25
C PRO A 196 24.27 -10.49 -16.03
N VAL A 197 25.26 -11.00 -15.29
CA VAL A 197 25.00 -11.76 -14.06
C VAL A 197 24.39 -10.86 -12.98
N VAL A 198 24.97 -9.68 -12.75
CA VAL A 198 24.46 -8.71 -11.78
C VAL A 198 23.07 -8.21 -12.18
N ALA A 199 22.86 -7.92 -13.47
CA ALA A 199 21.55 -7.51 -13.97
C ALA A 199 20.46 -8.58 -13.75
N ILE A 200 20.76 -9.87 -13.96
CA ILE A 200 19.83 -10.98 -13.65
C ILE A 200 19.54 -11.09 -12.16
N LEU A 201 20.54 -10.88 -11.29
CA LEU A 201 20.33 -10.88 -9.84
C LEU A 201 19.38 -9.75 -9.41
N ILE A 202 19.59 -8.53 -9.92
CA ILE A 202 18.71 -7.38 -9.66
C ILE A 202 17.30 -7.68 -10.19
N ALA A 203 17.17 -8.17 -11.42
CA ALA A 203 15.89 -8.52 -12.03
C ALA A 203 15.11 -9.57 -11.20
N GLY A 204 15.80 -10.54 -10.60
CA GLY A 204 15.19 -11.53 -9.71
C GLY A 204 14.63 -10.92 -8.42
N ILE A 205 15.34 -9.95 -7.82
CA ILE A 205 14.87 -9.22 -6.63
C ILE A 205 13.64 -8.37 -6.99
N VAL A 206 13.69 -7.65 -8.11
CA VAL A 206 12.57 -6.84 -8.60
C VAL A 206 11.34 -7.70 -8.89
N LEU A 207 11.52 -8.86 -9.54
CA LEU A 207 10.43 -9.79 -9.83
C LEU A 207 9.78 -10.35 -8.56
N TRP A 208 10.59 -10.70 -7.57
CA TRP A 208 10.08 -11.15 -6.27
C TRP A 208 9.26 -10.06 -5.57
N SER A 209 9.77 -8.82 -5.58
CA SER A 209 9.07 -7.64 -5.04
C SER A 209 7.73 -7.41 -5.75
N ALA A 210 7.74 -7.41 -7.10
CA ALA A 210 6.54 -7.26 -7.92
C ALA A 210 5.51 -8.37 -7.63
N GLY A 211 5.95 -9.63 -7.50
CA GLY A 211 5.10 -10.76 -7.16
C GLY A 211 4.48 -10.65 -5.77
N LYS A 212 5.24 -10.16 -4.78
CA LYS A 212 4.71 -9.89 -3.43
C LYS A 212 3.65 -8.80 -3.46
N LEU A 213 3.90 -7.71 -4.21
CA LEU A 213 2.97 -6.60 -4.33
C LEU A 213 1.67 -7.02 -5.03
N LEU A 214 1.77 -7.69 -6.19
CA LEU A 214 0.63 -8.22 -6.95
C LEU A 214 -0.22 -9.18 -6.13
N ARG A 215 0.42 -10.07 -5.35
CA ARG A 215 -0.30 -10.99 -4.48
C ARG A 215 -0.99 -10.24 -3.34
N GLY A 216 -0.31 -9.28 -2.71
CA GLY A 216 -0.88 -8.49 -1.61
C GLY A 216 -2.11 -7.70 -2.03
N SER A 217 -1.99 -6.92 -3.12
CA SER A 217 -3.11 -6.12 -3.64
C SER A 217 -4.20 -6.96 -4.31
N GLY A 218 -3.82 -8.01 -5.06
CA GLY A 218 -4.76 -8.92 -5.71
C GLY A 218 -5.68 -9.64 -4.72
N ILE A 219 -5.17 -10.00 -3.55
CA ILE A 219 -5.95 -10.64 -2.49
C ILE A 219 -7.03 -9.71 -1.91
N ILE A 220 -6.79 -8.38 -1.88
CA ILE A 220 -7.80 -7.39 -1.46
C ILE A 220 -8.96 -7.35 -2.47
N PHE A 221 -8.68 -7.46 -3.77
CA PHE A 221 -9.73 -7.56 -4.80
C PHE A 221 -10.55 -8.84 -4.71
N LEU A 222 -9.96 -9.91 -4.18
CA LEU A 222 -10.65 -11.18 -3.90
C LEU A 222 -11.38 -11.17 -2.55
N HIS A 223 -11.48 -10.00 -1.91
CA HIS A 223 -12.19 -9.79 -0.64
C HIS A 223 -11.71 -10.67 0.51
N LYS A 224 -10.44 -11.10 0.50
CA LYS A 224 -9.89 -11.85 1.63
C LYS A 224 -9.72 -10.94 2.85
N GLY A 225 -10.30 -11.33 3.99
CA GLY A 225 -10.07 -10.67 5.29
C GLY A 225 -8.61 -10.77 5.76
N PRO A 226 -8.08 -9.73 6.45
CA PRO A 226 -6.77 -9.78 7.09
C PRO A 226 -6.78 -10.63 8.36
N ILE A 227 -7.95 -10.73 8.99
CA ILE A 227 -8.21 -11.38 10.27
C ILE A 227 -8.85 -12.74 9.96
N SER A 228 -8.44 -13.79 10.68
CA SER A 228 -9.05 -15.11 10.52
C SER A 228 -10.44 -15.15 11.18
N GLY A 229 -11.34 -15.98 10.67
CA GLY A 229 -12.63 -16.21 11.32
C GLY A 229 -12.47 -16.68 12.77
N GLU A 230 -11.47 -17.54 13.03
CA GLU A 230 -11.12 -18.05 14.36
C GLU A 230 -10.75 -16.93 15.35
N GLU A 231 -10.04 -15.89 14.90
CA GLU A 231 -9.66 -14.75 15.74
C GLU A 231 -10.88 -13.91 16.12
N VAL A 232 -11.79 -13.68 15.17
CA VAL A 232 -13.08 -13.02 15.44
C VAL A 232 -13.94 -13.85 16.39
N GLU A 233 -14.09 -15.14 16.13
CA GLU A 233 -14.85 -16.07 16.99
C GLU A 233 -14.30 -16.06 18.42
N THR A 234 -12.98 -16.14 18.57
CA THR A 234 -12.32 -16.14 19.87
C THR A 234 -12.57 -14.83 20.64
N ALA A 235 -12.57 -13.70 19.95
CA ALA A 235 -12.82 -12.40 20.58
C ALA A 235 -14.29 -12.23 20.98
N VAL A 236 -15.21 -12.60 20.10
CA VAL A 236 -16.65 -12.35 20.25
C VAL A 236 -17.35 -13.36 21.15
N LEU A 237 -16.99 -14.65 21.10
CA LEU A 237 -17.61 -15.68 21.95
C LEU A 237 -17.23 -15.58 23.43
N ARG A 238 -16.27 -14.71 23.79
CA ARG A 238 -15.91 -14.41 25.19
C ARG A 238 -16.86 -13.41 25.85
N ILE A 239 -17.74 -12.78 25.08
CA ILE A 239 -18.64 -11.73 25.55
C ILE A 239 -19.87 -12.38 26.19
N ASP A 240 -20.16 -11.99 27.44
CA ASP A 240 -21.29 -12.51 28.19
C ASP A 240 -22.63 -12.18 27.50
N GLY A 241 -23.35 -13.24 27.10
CA GLY A 241 -24.63 -13.14 26.41
C GLY A 241 -24.57 -13.37 24.90
N VAL A 242 -23.38 -13.60 24.34
CA VAL A 242 -23.21 -14.17 23.00
C VAL A 242 -23.25 -15.69 23.09
N GLU A 243 -24.13 -16.34 22.34
CA GLU A 243 -24.25 -17.81 22.34
C GLU A 243 -23.50 -18.46 21.18
N ALA A 244 -23.63 -17.87 19.99
CA ALA A 244 -23.01 -18.36 18.76
C ALA A 244 -22.86 -17.23 17.73
N ILE A 245 -21.91 -17.41 16.82
CA ILE A 245 -21.83 -16.68 15.55
C ILE A 245 -22.36 -17.63 14.49
N GLU A 246 -23.44 -17.23 13.81
CA GLU A 246 -24.11 -18.06 12.79
C GLU A 246 -23.65 -17.71 11.38
N ASP A 247 -23.21 -16.47 11.17
CA ASP A 247 -22.60 -16.04 9.91
C ASP A 247 -21.49 -15.03 10.20
N LEU A 248 -20.41 -15.12 9.43
CA LEU A 248 -19.26 -14.24 9.55
C LEU A 248 -18.61 -14.03 8.18
N HIS A 249 -18.59 -12.77 7.76
CA HIS A 249 -17.80 -12.34 6.63
C HIS A 249 -16.86 -11.20 7.02
N THR A 250 -15.59 -11.34 6.65
CA THR A 250 -14.58 -10.30 6.84
C THR A 250 -13.85 -10.05 5.53
N TRP A 251 -13.64 -8.78 5.19
CA TRP A 251 -12.90 -8.40 3.99
C TRP A 251 -12.22 -7.04 4.18
N GLN A 252 -11.24 -6.76 3.31
CA GLN A 252 -10.60 -5.45 3.21
C GLN A 252 -11.13 -4.67 2.00
N ILE A 253 -11.30 -3.36 2.18
CA ILE A 253 -11.52 -2.41 1.08
C ILE A 253 -10.19 -1.83 0.60
N CYS A 254 -9.31 -1.48 1.54
CA CYS A 254 -7.92 -1.07 1.34
C CYS A 254 -7.10 -1.51 2.56
N SER A 255 -5.81 -1.13 2.64
CA SER A 255 -4.93 -1.56 3.73
C SER A 255 -5.35 -1.04 5.12
N GLU A 256 -6.14 0.03 5.19
CA GLU A 256 -6.56 0.69 6.43
C GLU A 256 -8.07 0.53 6.74
N LEU A 257 -8.83 -0.15 5.87
CA LEU A 257 -10.28 -0.29 6.01
C LEU A 257 -10.71 -1.76 5.90
N THR A 258 -10.81 -2.40 7.07
CA THR A 258 -11.35 -3.76 7.25
C THR A 258 -12.82 -3.68 7.65
N ILE A 259 -13.65 -4.48 6.99
CA ILE A 259 -15.08 -4.61 7.24
C ILE A 259 -15.38 -6.00 7.80
N ALA A 260 -16.32 -6.07 8.74
CA ALA A 260 -16.93 -7.32 9.20
C ALA A 260 -18.47 -7.25 9.14
N THR A 261 -19.11 -8.35 8.78
CA THR A 261 -20.55 -8.55 8.96
C THR A 261 -20.75 -9.85 9.72
N LEU A 262 -21.55 -9.81 10.78
CA LEU A 262 -21.76 -10.96 11.65
C LEU A 262 -23.22 -11.10 12.03
N HIS A 263 -23.70 -12.33 12.02
CA HIS A 263 -24.99 -12.71 12.60
C HIS A 263 -24.73 -13.38 13.96
N LEU A 264 -25.24 -12.79 15.03
CA LEU A 264 -25.01 -13.24 16.41
C LEU A 264 -26.30 -13.79 17.01
N ARG A 265 -26.20 -15.01 17.54
CA ARG A 265 -27.24 -15.56 18.42
C ARG A 265 -27.03 -15.08 19.84
N THR A 266 -28.11 -14.58 20.46
CA THR A 266 -28.10 -14.10 21.84
C THR A 266 -29.37 -14.49 22.58
N ALA A 267 -29.23 -14.86 23.86
CA ALA A 267 -30.37 -15.16 24.75
C ALA A 267 -30.99 -13.91 25.41
N VAL A 268 -30.48 -12.71 25.13
CA VAL A 268 -30.99 -11.51 25.77
C VAL A 268 -32.35 -11.10 25.20
N GLU A 269 -33.32 -10.86 26.08
CA GLU A 269 -34.69 -10.52 25.67
C GLU A 269 -34.95 -8.99 25.67
N THR A 270 -34.00 -8.18 26.12
CA THR A 270 -34.16 -6.73 26.24
C THR A 270 -33.25 -5.98 25.29
N LEU A 271 -33.78 -4.91 24.68
CA LEU A 271 -32.99 -4.02 23.80
C LEU A 271 -31.78 -3.42 24.51
N ALA A 272 -31.91 -3.06 25.80
CA ALA A 272 -30.80 -2.51 26.57
C ALA A 272 -29.63 -3.51 26.74
N ALA A 273 -29.93 -4.79 26.88
CA ALA A 273 -28.91 -5.84 26.95
C ALA A 273 -28.28 -6.12 25.58
N ALA A 274 -29.10 -6.15 24.51
CA ALA A 274 -28.59 -6.28 23.14
C ALA A 274 -27.66 -5.12 22.75
N ASP A 275 -28.00 -3.89 23.13
CA ASP A 275 -27.16 -2.71 22.90
C ASP A 275 -25.83 -2.77 23.65
N ARG A 276 -25.82 -3.34 24.87
CA ARG A 276 -24.58 -3.56 25.62
C ARG A 276 -23.68 -4.55 24.89
N ILE A 277 -24.21 -5.71 24.52
CA ILE A 277 -23.46 -6.73 23.76
C ILE A 277 -22.92 -6.13 22.46
N ARG A 278 -23.75 -5.36 21.73
CA ARG A 278 -23.32 -4.73 20.47
C ARG A 278 -22.08 -3.85 20.65
N ARG A 279 -22.05 -3.03 21.71
CA ARG A 279 -20.89 -2.17 22.02
C ARG A 279 -19.66 -3.00 22.37
N GLU A 280 -19.81 -4.01 23.22
CA GLU A 280 -18.71 -4.90 23.60
C GLU A 280 -18.14 -5.66 22.39
N VAL A 281 -19.01 -6.10 21.46
CA VAL A 281 -18.59 -6.71 20.20
C VAL A 281 -17.86 -5.69 19.31
N HIS A 282 -18.39 -4.47 19.18
CA HIS A 282 -17.72 -3.41 18.41
C HIS A 282 -16.33 -3.08 18.97
N GLU A 283 -16.18 -3.03 20.29
CA GLU A 283 -14.88 -2.82 20.96
C GLU A 283 -13.93 -4.00 20.69
N ALA A 284 -14.39 -5.24 20.88
CA ALA A 284 -13.57 -6.43 20.63
C ALA A 284 -13.11 -6.54 19.16
N LEU A 285 -13.99 -6.18 18.20
CA LEU A 285 -13.67 -6.14 16.78
C LEU A 285 -12.68 -5.01 16.45
N ALA A 286 -12.82 -3.85 17.09
CA ALA A 286 -11.89 -2.73 16.90
C ALA A 286 -10.48 -3.08 17.41
N ASP A 287 -10.36 -3.78 18.54
CA ASP A 287 -9.08 -4.21 19.12
C ASP A 287 -8.28 -5.15 18.20
N ILE A 288 -8.97 -5.95 17.37
CA ILE A 288 -8.36 -6.84 16.38
C ILE A 288 -8.24 -6.21 14.98
N GLY A 289 -8.57 -4.92 14.84
CA GLY A 289 -8.33 -4.15 13.62
C GLY A 289 -9.48 -4.09 12.62
N VAL A 290 -10.72 -4.36 13.03
CA VAL A 290 -11.92 -4.10 12.22
C VAL A 290 -12.32 -2.63 12.34
N ASN A 291 -12.51 -1.96 11.20
CA ASN A 291 -12.81 -0.53 11.16
C ASN A 291 -14.31 -0.24 11.00
N HIS A 292 -15.06 -1.17 10.45
CA HIS A 292 -16.51 -1.06 10.28
C HIS A 292 -17.15 -2.43 10.45
N ALA A 293 -18.17 -2.54 11.30
CA ALA A 293 -18.86 -3.78 11.53
C ALA A 293 -20.38 -3.60 11.58
N THR A 294 -21.09 -4.48 10.87
CA THR A 294 -22.55 -4.63 10.96
C THR A 294 -22.87 -5.90 11.72
N ILE A 295 -23.65 -5.77 12.78
CA ILE A 295 -24.04 -6.88 13.65
C ILE A 295 -25.56 -7.06 13.56
N GLU A 296 -25.99 -8.25 13.18
CA GLU A 296 -27.40 -8.65 13.21
C GLU A 296 -27.64 -9.62 14.38
N PHE A 297 -28.67 -9.37 15.18
CA PHE A 297 -29.01 -10.24 16.31
C PHE A 297 -30.16 -11.18 15.97
N LEU A 298 -29.90 -12.48 16.07
CA LEU A 298 -30.86 -13.54 15.82
C LEU A 298 -31.55 -13.95 17.13
N HIS A 299 -32.85 -13.69 17.22
CA HIS A 299 -33.68 -13.95 18.42
C HIS A 299 -34.64 -15.16 18.25
N SER A 300 -34.86 -15.66 17.03
CA SER A 300 -35.75 -16.80 16.72
C SER A 300 -35.30 -17.52 15.42
N GLU A 301 -36.10 -18.43 14.85
CA GLU A 301 -35.80 -19.12 13.58
C GLU A 301 -35.28 -18.12 12.52
N HIS A 302 -34.16 -18.49 11.90
CA HIS A 302 -33.40 -17.69 10.95
C HIS A 302 -34.28 -17.36 9.72
N ASP A 303 -34.32 -16.10 9.28
CA ASP A 303 -35.05 -15.71 8.05
C ASP A 303 -34.11 -15.86 6.84
N ASP A 304 -34.00 -17.10 6.34
CA ASP A 304 -33.03 -17.50 5.31
C ASP A 304 -33.24 -16.83 3.93
N ARG A 305 -34.15 -15.86 3.79
CA ARG A 305 -34.51 -15.25 2.50
C ARG A 305 -33.36 -14.53 1.80
N LEU A 306 -32.36 -14.05 2.56
CA LEU A 306 -31.18 -13.37 2.03
C LEU A 306 -29.87 -14.11 2.36
N ASP A 307 -29.97 -15.32 2.90
CA ASP A 307 -28.83 -16.13 3.38
C ASP A 307 -28.54 -17.30 2.43
N ALA A 308 -28.31 -16.99 1.16
CA ALA A 308 -27.99 -18.03 0.16
C ALA A 308 -26.61 -18.69 0.38
N HIS A 309 -25.80 -18.18 1.33
CA HIS A 309 -24.39 -18.52 1.49
C HIS A 309 -23.93 -18.68 2.96
N THR A 310 -24.84 -18.81 3.92
CA THR A 310 -24.48 -19.18 5.30
C THR A 310 -23.76 -20.52 5.34
N HIS A 311 -22.64 -20.56 6.04
CA HIS A 311 -21.72 -21.71 6.11
C HIS A 311 -21.97 -22.58 7.34
#